data_AF-A0A7X5VD28-F1
#
_entry.id   AF-A0A7X5VD28-F1
#
_cell.length_a   1.000
_cell.length_b   1.000
_cell.length_c   1.000
_cell.angle_alpha   90.00
_cell.angle_beta   90.00
_cell.angle_gamma   90.00
#
_symmetry.space_group_name_H-M   'P 1'
#
loop_
_entity.id
_entity.type
_entity.pdbx_description
1 polymer ?
#
loop_
_entity_poly.entity_id
_entity_poly.type
_entity_poly.pdbx_seq_one_letter_code
_entity_poly.pdbx_strand_id
1 'polypeptide(L)'
;MKRTLAVIATLAAGTGLLTACTDEQAYCVDLATYAAKAVDVDPQKPVDYVKILDDAKKLQESAPKDVKDDWGVVVAFAEKAKKAGSDAAELAQLSKQTPGVMTAYKNITSQAKDSCKVDLPALS
;
A
#
# COMPACT_ATOMS: atom_id res chain seq x y z
N MET A 1 -48.99 9.54 -11.91
CA MET A 1 -48.36 9.13 -10.64
C MET A 1 -46.92 8.73 -10.92
N LYS A 2 -45.99 9.24 -10.12
CA LYS A 2 -44.54 9.17 -10.32
C LYS A 2 -44.06 7.72 -10.30
N ARG A 3 -43.47 7.26 -11.41
CA ARG A 3 -42.58 6.08 -11.43
C ARG A 3 -41.22 6.57 -10.98
N THR A 4 -40.78 6.05 -9.82
CA THR A 4 -39.47 6.26 -9.23
C THR A 4 -38.41 5.80 -10.22
N LEU A 5 -37.71 6.75 -10.85
CA LEU A 5 -36.53 6.46 -11.65
C LEU A 5 -35.41 6.09 -10.68
N ALA A 6 -35.06 4.81 -10.66
CA ALA A 6 -33.80 4.34 -10.11
C ALA A 6 -32.67 5.08 -10.83
N VAL A 7 -31.95 5.94 -10.11
CA VAL A 7 -30.72 6.53 -10.58
C VAL A 7 -29.67 5.42 -10.56
N ILE A 8 -29.48 4.80 -11.72
CA ILE A 8 -28.28 4.02 -12.01
C ILE A 8 -27.15 5.06 -12.06
N ALA A 9 -26.32 5.08 -11.00
CA ALA A 9 -25.04 5.78 -11.03
C ALA A 9 -24.16 5.04 -12.04
N THR A 10 -24.28 5.46 -13.29
CA THR A 10 -23.41 5.01 -14.37
C THR A 10 -22.03 5.53 -14.02
N LEU A 11 -21.17 4.66 -13.48
CA LEU A 11 -19.72 4.87 -13.47
C LEU A 11 -19.30 4.91 -14.94
N ALA A 12 -19.45 6.07 -15.56
CA ALA A 12 -18.79 6.38 -16.81
C ALA A 12 -17.30 6.41 -16.48
N ALA A 13 -16.65 5.27 -16.68
CA ALA A 13 -15.22 5.17 -16.81
C ALA A 13 -14.80 6.17 -17.89
N GLY A 14 -14.33 7.33 -17.43
CA GLY A 14 -13.75 8.35 -18.28
C GLY A 14 -12.43 7.86 -18.82
N THR A 15 -12.44 7.09 -19.91
CA THR A 15 -11.31 6.99 -20.82
C THR A 15 -11.29 8.27 -21.65
N GLY A 16 -10.63 9.31 -21.13
CA GLY A 16 -10.55 10.59 -21.83
C GLY A 16 -9.43 11.46 -21.28
N LEU A 17 -8.34 11.55 -22.08
CA LEU A 17 -7.19 12.45 -21.97
C LEU A 17 -6.03 11.98 -21.07
N LEU A 18 -5.10 11.28 -21.72
CA LEU A 18 -3.71 11.03 -21.31
C LEU A 18 -2.91 12.34 -21.25
N THR A 19 -3.28 13.26 -20.38
CA THR A 19 -2.45 14.40 -19.99
C THR A 19 -1.95 14.10 -18.58
N ALA A 20 -0.73 13.56 -18.49
CA ALA A 20 0.03 13.27 -17.27
C ALA A 20 -0.81 13.15 -15.99
N CYS A 21 -1.11 11.92 -15.57
CA CYS A 21 -1.56 11.67 -14.20
C CYS A 21 -0.66 12.47 -13.27
N THR A 22 -1.24 13.36 -12.45
CA THR A 22 -0.48 14.00 -11.38
C THR A 22 0.18 12.91 -10.54
N ASP A 23 1.32 13.19 -9.91
CA ASP A 23 2.05 12.18 -9.12
C ASP A 23 1.12 11.45 -8.12
N GLU A 24 0.12 12.16 -7.60
CA GLU A 24 -0.94 11.63 -6.73
C GLU A 24 -1.85 10.59 -7.42
N GLN A 25 -2.26 10.82 -8.67
CA GLN A 25 -3.05 9.84 -9.43
C GLN A 25 -2.22 8.61 -9.79
N ALA A 26 -0.95 8.80 -10.15
CA ALA A 26 -0.04 7.68 -10.42
C ALA A 26 0.16 6.82 -9.16
N TYR A 27 0.38 7.46 -8.01
CA TYR A 27 0.44 6.78 -6.72
C TYR A 27 -0.83 5.96 -6.45
N CYS A 28 -2.03 6.52 -6.63
CA CYS A 28 -3.27 5.78 -6.37
C CYS A 28 -3.47 4.57 -7.31
N VAL A 29 -3.05 4.65 -8.57
CA VAL A 29 -3.11 3.53 -9.54
C VAL A 29 -2.15 2.42 -9.14
N ASP A 30 -0.91 2.78 -8.79
CA ASP A 30 0.09 1.82 -8.33
C ASP A 30 -0.33 1.18 -6.99
N LEU A 31 -0.99 1.95 -6.13
CA LEU A 31 -1.47 1.50 -4.82
C LEU A 31 -2.55 0.42 -4.95
N ALA A 32 -3.46 0.56 -5.92
CA ALA A 32 -4.46 -0.45 -6.23
C ALA A 32 -3.80 -1.76 -6.72
N THR A 33 -2.75 -1.65 -7.53
CA THR A 33 -1.97 -2.81 -7.98
C THR A 33 -1.24 -3.49 -6.83
N TYR A 34 -0.67 -2.70 -5.92
CA TYR A 34 -0.03 -3.17 -4.70
C TYR A 34 -1.01 -3.90 -3.78
N ALA A 35 -2.23 -3.38 -3.60
CA ALA A 35 -3.26 -4.00 -2.76
C ALA A 35 -3.53 -5.46 -3.16
N ALA A 36 -3.57 -5.74 -4.47
CA ALA A 36 -3.79 -7.09 -4.99
C ALA A 36 -2.63 -8.07 -4.69
N LYS A 37 -1.40 -7.56 -4.50
CA LYS A 37 -0.22 -8.38 -4.17
C LYS A 37 0.01 -8.50 -2.67
N ALA A 38 -0.39 -7.50 -1.89
CA ALA A 38 -0.19 -7.45 -0.45
C ALA A 38 -1.03 -8.49 0.32
N VAL A 39 -2.03 -9.10 -0.33
CA VAL A 39 -2.88 -10.16 0.28
C VAL A 39 -2.11 -11.40 0.72
N ASP A 40 -0.94 -11.67 0.12
CA ASP A 40 -0.09 -12.82 0.43
C ASP A 40 1.03 -12.52 1.44
N VAL A 41 0.99 -11.35 2.08
CA VAL A 41 1.94 -10.94 3.11
C VAL A 41 1.37 -11.23 4.49
N ASP A 42 2.01 -12.14 5.24
CA ASP A 42 1.74 -12.26 6.67
C ASP A 42 2.47 -11.13 7.42
N PRO A 43 1.74 -10.19 8.04
CA PRO A 43 2.34 -9.04 8.71
C PRO A 43 3.17 -9.42 9.94
N GLN A 44 2.98 -10.62 10.49
CA GLN A 44 3.76 -11.14 11.60
C GLN A 44 5.03 -11.86 11.14
N LYS A 45 5.21 -12.08 9.83
CA LYS A 45 6.41 -12.71 9.26
C LYS A 45 7.27 -11.69 8.52
N PRO A 46 8.40 -11.23 9.09
CA PRO A 46 9.23 -10.23 8.44
C PRO A 46 9.68 -10.61 7.02
N VAL A 47 9.97 -11.89 6.78
CA VAL A 47 10.38 -12.40 5.46
C VAL A 47 9.31 -12.20 4.37
N ASP A 48 8.03 -12.16 4.73
CA ASP A 48 6.95 -11.97 3.76
C ASP A 48 6.90 -10.55 3.21
N TYR A 49 7.45 -9.56 3.94
CA TYR A 49 7.57 -8.19 3.44
C TYR A 49 8.51 -8.07 2.24
N VAL A 50 9.38 -9.05 1.98
CA VAL A 50 10.22 -9.08 0.78
C VAL A 50 9.39 -9.21 -0.49
N LYS A 51 8.22 -9.85 -0.43
CA LYS A 51 7.30 -10.06 -1.57
C LYS A 51 6.78 -8.74 -2.15
N ILE A 52 6.70 -7.71 -1.32
CA ILE A 52 6.16 -6.39 -1.67
C ILE A 52 7.23 -5.30 -1.78
N LEU A 53 8.51 -5.64 -1.60
CA LEU A 53 9.60 -4.67 -1.49
C LEU A 53 9.70 -3.74 -2.71
N ASP A 54 9.68 -4.31 -3.91
CA ASP A 54 9.89 -3.53 -5.15
C ASP A 54 8.70 -2.60 -5.43
N ASP A 55 7.48 -3.03 -5.12
CA ASP A 55 6.29 -2.18 -5.27
C ASP A 55 6.22 -1.12 -4.16
N ALA A 56 6.60 -1.46 -2.92
CA ALA A 56 6.71 -0.49 -1.83
C ALA A 56 7.74 0.61 -2.14
N LYS A 57 8.84 0.28 -2.81
CA LYS A 57 9.83 1.28 -3.28
C LYS A 57 9.23 2.25 -4.30
N LYS A 58 8.53 1.72 -5.30
CA LYS A 58 7.85 2.57 -6.32
C LYS A 58 6.81 3.48 -5.68
N LEU A 59 6.04 2.94 -4.73
CA LEU A 59 5.05 3.72 -3.99
C LEU A 59 5.69 4.78 -3.11
N GLN A 60 6.81 4.49 -2.45
CA GLN A 60 7.56 5.49 -1.69
C GLN A 60 7.99 6.68 -2.56
N GLU A 61 8.43 6.42 -3.80
CA GLU A 61 8.90 7.46 -4.70
C GLU A 61 7.77 8.42 -5.10
N SER A 62 6.61 7.88 -5.44
CA SER A 62 5.41 8.62 -5.88
C SER A 62 4.48 9.07 -4.75
N ALA A 63 4.69 8.58 -3.53
CA ALA A 63 3.81 8.85 -2.40
C ALA A 63 3.70 10.35 -2.08
N PRO A 64 2.51 10.81 -1.67
CA PRO A 64 2.36 12.14 -1.12
C PRO A 64 3.13 12.26 0.21
N LYS A 65 3.50 13.50 0.56
CA LYS A 65 4.47 13.80 1.62
C LYS A 65 4.04 13.29 3.01
N ASP A 66 2.74 13.17 3.22
CA ASP A 66 2.10 12.70 4.46
C ASP A 66 2.37 11.21 4.74
N VAL A 67 2.53 10.38 3.72
CA VAL A 67 2.77 8.93 3.87
C VAL A 67 4.07 8.44 3.24
N LYS A 68 4.85 9.34 2.62
CA LYS A 68 6.15 8.99 2.01
C LYS A 68 7.15 8.43 3.03
N ASP A 69 7.18 8.99 4.24
CA ASP A 69 8.04 8.49 5.31
C ASP A 69 7.54 7.15 5.86
N ASP A 70 6.22 6.95 5.94
CA ASP A 70 5.61 5.67 6.32
C ASP A 70 5.97 4.57 5.31
N TRP A 71 5.94 4.87 4.01
CA TRP A 71 6.44 3.96 2.98
C TRP A 71 7.93 3.66 3.16
N GLY A 72 8.72 4.65 3.55
CA GLY A 72 10.13 4.46 3.90
C GLY A 72 10.34 3.47 5.05
N VAL A 73 9.46 3.47 6.06
CA VAL A 73 9.48 2.49 7.16
C VAL A 73 9.21 1.07 6.64
N VAL A 74 8.20 0.90 5.77
CA VAL A 74 7.87 -0.40 5.15
C VAL A 74 9.03 -0.91 4.30
N VAL A 75 9.60 -0.05 3.45
CA VAL A 75 10.76 -0.38 2.59
C VAL A 75 11.96 -0.77 3.43
N ALA A 76 12.33 0.03 4.43
CA ALA A 76 13.49 -0.26 5.27
C ALA A 76 13.34 -1.58 6.05
N PHE A 77 12.13 -1.91 6.50
CA PHE A 77 11.86 -3.19 7.14
C PHE A 77 11.97 -4.36 6.17
N ALA A 78 11.38 -4.25 4.98
CA ALA A 78 11.47 -5.25 3.93
C ALA A 78 12.91 -5.48 3.44
N GLU A 79 13.73 -4.42 3.37
CA GLU A 79 15.16 -4.54 3.05
C GLU A 79 15.95 -5.25 4.15
N LYS A 80 15.67 -4.94 5.43
CA LYS A 80 16.26 -5.67 6.56
C LYS A 80 15.84 -7.15 6.52
N ALA A 81 14.58 -7.45 6.22
CA ALA A 81 14.10 -8.82 6.07
C ALA A 81 14.80 -9.56 4.92
N LYS A 82 14.96 -8.90 3.77
CA LYS A 82 15.69 -9.43 2.62
C LYS A 82 17.15 -9.72 2.98
N LYS A 83 17.79 -8.81 3.73
CA LYS A 83 19.17 -8.98 4.20
C LYS A 83 19.31 -10.13 5.18
N ALA A 84 18.38 -10.27 6.12
CA ALA A 84 18.35 -11.36 7.09
C ALA A 84 18.14 -12.72 6.41
N GLY A 85 17.38 -12.77 5.31
CA GLY A 85 17.15 -14.00 4.56
C GLY A 85 16.52 -15.08 5.43
N SER A 86 17.28 -16.13 5.75
CA SER A 86 16.86 -17.23 6.62
C SER A 86 17.51 -17.20 8.01
N ASP A 87 18.21 -16.14 8.39
CA ASP A 87 18.81 -16.00 9.72
C ASP A 87 17.72 -15.81 10.79
N ALA A 88 17.49 -16.84 11.60
CA ALA A 88 16.46 -16.83 12.61
C ALA A 88 16.69 -15.77 13.71
N ALA A 89 17.94 -15.44 14.04
CA ALA A 89 18.25 -14.44 15.06
C ALA A 89 17.96 -13.03 14.55
N GLU A 90 18.36 -12.73 13.32
CA GLU A 90 18.05 -11.45 12.68
C GLU A 90 16.55 -11.28 12.44
N LEU A 91 15.86 -12.33 11.96
CA LEU A 91 14.40 -12.30 11.78
C LEU A 91 13.65 -12.14 13.11
N ALA A 92 14.12 -12.77 14.20
CA ALA A 92 13.55 -12.59 15.53
C ALA A 92 13.76 -11.17 16.07
N GLN A 93 14.91 -10.55 15.80
CA GLN A 93 15.15 -9.14 16.13
C GLN A 93 14.27 -8.22 15.29
N LEU A 94 14.08 -8.54 14.01
CA LEU A 94 13.24 -7.76 13.12
C LEU A 94 11.76 -7.85 13.51
N SER A 95 11.30 -9.01 13.98
CA SER A 95 9.93 -9.20 14.50
C SER A 95 9.58 -8.24 15.65
N LYS A 96 10.57 -7.76 16.40
CA LYS A 96 10.36 -6.74 17.46
C LYS A 96 10.06 -5.35 16.89
N GLN A 97 10.41 -5.10 15.64
CA GLN A 97 10.14 -3.84 14.92
C GLN A 97 8.79 -3.87 14.17
N THR A 98 8.15 -5.04 14.06
CA THR A 98 6.84 -5.21 13.39
C THR A 98 5.78 -4.20 13.87
N PRO A 99 5.61 -3.88 15.17
CA PRO A 99 4.62 -2.90 15.60
C PRO A 99 4.81 -1.49 14.99
N GLY A 100 6.07 -1.09 14.76
CA GLY A 100 6.38 0.19 14.11
C GLY A 100 5.95 0.20 12.63
N VAL A 101 6.19 -0.90 11.93
CA VAL A 101 5.77 -1.06 10.53
C VAL A 101 4.26 -1.14 10.40
N MET A 102 3.57 -1.84 11.30
CA MET A 102 2.11 -1.89 11.31
C MET A 102 1.50 -0.49 11.54
N THR A 103 2.14 0.35 12.35
CA THR A 103 1.72 1.75 12.55
C THR A 103 1.84 2.55 11.26
N ALA A 104 2.99 2.47 10.59
CA ALA A 104 3.20 3.12 9.29
C ALA A 104 2.19 2.62 8.24
N TYR A 105 1.96 1.30 8.19
CA TYR A 105 0.99 0.71 7.27
C TYR A 105 -0.45 1.15 7.55
N LYS A 106 -0.81 1.37 8.81
CA LYS A 106 -2.13 1.91 9.18
C LYS A 106 -2.31 3.34 8.67
N ASN A 107 -1.28 4.19 8.75
CA ASN A 107 -1.32 5.54 8.19
C ASN A 107 -1.50 5.52 6.68
N ILE A 108 -0.69 4.70 5.99
CA ILE A 108 -0.80 4.45 4.54
C ILE A 108 -2.21 3.99 4.19
N THR A 109 -2.78 3.02 4.92
CA THR A 109 -4.12 2.50 4.66
C THR A 109 -5.21 3.56 4.87
N SER A 110 -5.06 4.40 5.89
CA SER A 110 -6.01 5.49 6.15
C SER A 110 -5.98 6.51 5.01
N GLN A 111 -4.78 6.93 4.60
CA GLN A 111 -4.58 7.83 3.47
C GLN A 111 -5.07 7.22 2.16
N ALA A 112 -4.82 5.93 1.91
CA ALA A 112 -5.27 5.21 0.74
C ALA A 112 -6.80 5.24 0.62
N LYS A 113 -7.49 5.02 1.74
CA LYS A 113 -8.95 5.05 1.81
C LYS A 113 -9.50 6.45 1.62
N ASP A 114 -8.88 7.45 2.24
CA ASP A 114 -9.38 8.82 2.23
C ASP A 114 -9.11 9.53 0.90
N SER A 115 -7.91 9.39 0.36
CA SER A 115 -7.45 10.10 -0.85
C SER A 115 -7.64 9.28 -2.12
N CYS A 116 -7.28 7.99 -2.10
CA CYS A 116 -7.30 7.15 -3.31
C CYS A 116 -8.56 6.29 -3.45
N LYS A 117 -9.39 6.19 -2.42
CA LYS A 117 -10.53 5.25 -2.34
C LYS A 117 -10.12 3.79 -2.57
N VAL A 118 -8.90 3.45 -2.17
CA VAL A 118 -8.34 2.09 -2.24
C VAL A 118 -8.34 1.51 -0.84
N ASP A 119 -8.97 0.34 -0.66
CA ASP A 119 -8.84 -0.45 0.55
C ASP A 119 -7.63 -1.37 0.42
N LEU A 120 -6.59 -1.10 1.22
CA LEU A 120 -5.46 -2.02 1.37
C LEU A 120 -5.88 -3.19 2.27
N PRO A 121 -5.38 -4.42 2.02
CA PRO A 121 -5.60 -5.53 2.93
C PRO A 121 -5.08 -5.15 4.32
N ALA A 122 -5.88 -5.39 5.35
CA ALA A 122 -5.45 -5.18 6.71
C ALA A 122 -4.27 -6.12 6.99
N LEU A 123 -3.09 -5.54 7.17
CA LEU A 123 -1.95 -6.21 7.78
C LEU A 123 -2.23 -6.34 9.29
N SER A 124 -3.16 -7.23 9.64
CA SER A 124 -3.50 -7.60 11.03
C SER A 124 -2.71 -8.81 11.48
#